data_AF-A0A0F9NCH3-F1
#
_entry.id   AF-A0A0F9NCH3-F1
#
_cell.length_a   1.000
_cell.length_b   1.000
_cell.length_c   1.000
_cell.angle_alpha   90.00
_cell.angle_beta   90.00
_cell.angle_gamma   90.00
#
_symmetry.space_group_name_H-M   'P 1'
#
loop_
_entity.id
_entity.type
_entity.pdbx_description
1 polymer ?
#
loop_
_entity_poly.entity_id
_entity_poly.type
_entity_poly.pdbx_seq_one_letter_code
_entity_poly.pdbx_strand_id
1 'polypeptide(L)'
;KDIAFTIPNEEPWQQVAIREICMSDTPKVLQNHMHDVYLARKHGFDIKNVVADTMFQWHVLQPELAGKALDKKKGSKRTRKSLAFLSSIFCRTPWYKDYTFTSGSDEQYILCGKDCCDTLECAEKMQEQLEGQAS
;
A
#
# COMPACT_ATOMS: atom_id res chain seq x y z
N LYS A 1 -16.63 -4.55 -15.99
CA LYS A 1 -16.93 -4.09 -14.61
C LYS A 1 -16.17 -5.03 -13.70
N ASP A 2 -15.30 -4.51 -12.85
CA ASP A 2 -14.58 -5.32 -11.87
C ASP A 2 -15.60 -5.89 -10.86
N ILE A 3 -15.33 -7.09 -10.36
CA ILE A 3 -16.14 -7.78 -9.35
C ILE A 3 -15.17 -8.27 -8.27
N ALA A 4 -15.43 -7.98 -7.00
CA ALA A 4 -14.60 -8.52 -5.94
C ALA A 4 -14.93 -9.99 -5.69
N PHE A 5 -13.91 -10.83 -5.69
CA PHE A 5 -14.01 -12.16 -5.11
C PHE A 5 -13.54 -12.07 -3.65
N THR A 6 -14.46 -12.29 -2.71
CA THR A 6 -14.17 -12.23 -1.28
C THR A 6 -14.28 -13.61 -0.64
N ILE A 7 -13.34 -13.90 0.25
CA ILE A 7 -13.38 -15.08 1.11
C ILE A 7 -13.70 -14.57 2.52
N PRO A 8 -14.90 -14.83 3.07
CA PRO A 8 -15.29 -14.34 4.38
C PRO A 8 -14.44 -14.99 5.46
N ASN A 9 -13.96 -14.23 6.44
CA ASN A 9 -13.11 -14.74 7.52
C ASN A 9 -13.94 -15.38 8.66
N GLU A 10 -14.59 -16.49 8.37
CA GLU A 10 -15.52 -17.19 9.27
C GLU A 10 -14.99 -18.55 9.74
N GLU A 11 -14.01 -19.11 9.01
CA GLU A 11 -13.50 -20.46 9.23
C GLU A 11 -12.08 -20.45 9.82
N PRO A 12 -11.75 -21.34 10.77
CA PRO A 12 -10.44 -21.35 11.43
C PRO A 12 -9.24 -21.47 10.50
N TRP A 13 -9.38 -22.19 9.37
CA TRP A 13 -8.29 -22.39 8.41
C TRP A 13 -7.84 -21.08 7.75
N GLN A 14 -8.69 -20.05 7.70
CA GLN A 14 -8.37 -18.77 7.09
C GLN A 14 -7.36 -17.99 7.92
N GLN A 15 -7.49 -18.05 9.25
CA GLN A 15 -6.52 -17.47 10.17
C GLN A 15 -5.15 -18.17 10.05
N VAL A 16 -5.16 -19.49 9.86
CA VAL A 16 -3.95 -20.28 9.59
C VAL A 16 -3.31 -19.84 8.28
N ALA A 17 -4.08 -19.77 7.20
CA ALA A 17 -3.59 -19.35 5.88
C ALA A 17 -3.02 -17.93 5.88
N ILE A 18 -3.72 -16.96 6.51
CA ILE A 18 -3.22 -15.59 6.66
C ILE A 18 -1.87 -15.59 7.42
N ARG A 19 -1.78 -16.34 8.52
CA ARG A 19 -0.54 -16.45 9.29
C ARG A 19 0.60 -17.06 8.48
N GLU A 20 0.33 -18.11 7.72
CA GLU A 20 1.32 -18.75 6.86
C GLU A 20 1.86 -17.77 5.82
N ILE A 21 0.98 -17.02 5.14
CA ILE A 21 1.39 -16.01 4.16
C ILE A 21 2.20 -14.88 4.81
N CYS A 22 1.72 -14.33 5.94
CA CYS A 22 2.40 -13.26 6.64
C CYS A 22 3.80 -13.68 7.12
N MET A 23 3.95 -14.93 7.56
CA MET A 23 5.20 -15.46 8.13
C MET A 23 6.11 -16.15 7.11
N SER A 24 5.67 -16.35 5.87
CA SER A 24 6.47 -16.98 4.82
C SER A 24 7.68 -16.13 4.40
N ASP A 25 8.60 -16.74 3.66
CA ASP A 25 9.72 -16.04 3.03
C ASP A 25 9.34 -15.35 1.71
N THR A 26 8.07 -15.40 1.29
CA THR A 26 7.61 -14.62 0.14
C THR A 26 7.89 -13.13 0.41
N PRO A 27 8.48 -12.36 -0.52
CA PRO A 27 8.68 -10.93 -0.34
C PRO A 27 7.35 -10.17 -0.15
N LYS A 28 7.30 -9.24 0.81
CA LYS A 28 6.16 -8.37 1.07
C LYS A 28 6.50 -6.93 0.70
N VAL A 29 5.58 -6.28 0.01
CA VAL A 29 5.62 -4.85 -0.30
C VAL A 29 4.46 -4.18 0.44
N LEU A 30 4.75 -3.08 1.13
CA LEU A 30 3.74 -2.30 1.86
C LEU A 30 3.91 -0.80 1.60
N GLN A 31 2.92 -0.01 2.00
CA GLN A 31 2.98 1.45 2.02
C GLN A 31 2.86 1.90 3.48
N ASN A 32 3.87 2.59 4.03
CA ASN A 32 3.86 2.99 5.44
C ASN A 32 3.70 1.76 6.39
N HIS A 33 4.53 0.75 6.15
CA HIS A 33 4.45 -0.60 6.72
C HIS A 33 4.38 -0.62 8.25
N MET A 34 5.00 0.34 8.93
CA MET A 34 5.02 0.43 10.40
C MET A 34 3.60 0.43 10.99
N HIS A 35 2.65 1.08 10.31
CA HIS A 35 1.26 1.11 10.75
C HIS A 35 0.59 -0.26 10.59
N ASP A 36 0.73 -0.88 9.42
CA ASP A 36 0.10 -2.16 9.11
C ASP A 36 0.70 -3.30 9.92
N VAL A 37 2.03 -3.33 10.10
CA VAL A 37 2.71 -4.30 10.97
C VAL A 37 2.25 -4.16 12.42
N TYR A 38 2.07 -2.94 12.91
CA TYR A 38 1.54 -2.71 14.27
C TYR A 38 0.11 -3.24 14.41
N LEU A 39 -0.77 -2.93 13.46
CA LEU A 39 -2.16 -3.41 13.49
C LEU A 39 -2.24 -4.93 13.35
N ALA A 40 -1.51 -5.51 12.39
CA ALA A 40 -1.43 -6.96 12.19
C ALA A 40 -0.98 -7.67 13.47
N ARG A 41 0.08 -7.16 14.12
CA ARG A 41 0.59 -7.74 15.37
C ARG A 41 -0.44 -7.64 16.50
N LYS A 42 -1.16 -6.52 16.60
CA LYS A 42 -2.27 -6.36 17.56
C LYS A 42 -3.37 -7.41 17.35
N HIS A 43 -3.54 -7.89 16.12
CA HIS A 43 -4.49 -8.94 15.75
C HIS A 43 -3.86 -10.35 15.67
N GLY A 44 -2.63 -10.54 16.19
CA GLY A 44 -2.00 -11.87 16.28
C GLY A 44 -1.31 -12.36 15.01
N PHE A 45 -0.97 -11.43 14.11
CA PHE A 45 -0.23 -11.69 12.88
C PHE A 45 1.09 -10.91 12.84
N ASP A 46 2.21 -11.62 12.76
CA ASP A 46 3.49 -11.00 12.45
C ASP A 46 3.75 -11.08 10.95
N ILE A 47 4.14 -9.94 10.35
CA ILE A 47 4.49 -9.86 8.93
C ILE A 47 6.01 -9.92 8.80
N LYS A 48 6.52 -10.96 8.14
CA LYS A 48 7.94 -11.18 7.84
C LYS A 48 8.28 -10.79 6.41
N ASN A 49 9.57 -10.62 6.15
CA ASN A 49 10.16 -10.36 4.85
C ASN A 49 9.53 -9.17 4.10
N VAL A 50 9.35 -8.04 4.80
CA VAL A 50 9.00 -6.76 4.15
C VAL A 50 10.25 -6.25 3.44
N VAL A 51 10.26 -6.34 2.12
CA VAL A 51 11.41 -5.98 1.28
C VAL A 51 11.35 -4.55 0.79
N ALA A 52 10.14 -3.97 0.73
CA ALA A 52 9.93 -2.63 0.25
C ALA A 52 8.81 -1.94 1.03
N ASP A 53 9.06 -0.67 1.37
CA ASP A 53 8.04 0.28 1.77
C ASP A 53 8.04 1.43 0.77
N THR A 54 6.97 1.56 0.01
CA THR A 54 6.85 2.56 -1.06
C THR A 54 6.98 4.00 -0.54
N MET A 55 6.58 4.29 0.71
CA MET A 55 6.78 5.60 1.31
C MET A 55 8.25 5.89 1.58
N PHE A 56 9.02 4.88 1.98
CA PHE A 56 10.46 5.01 2.19
C PHE A 56 11.23 5.02 0.87
N GLN A 57 10.88 4.16 -0.10
CA GLN A 57 11.47 4.19 -1.44
C GLN A 57 11.32 5.58 -2.07
N TRP A 58 10.12 6.17 -2.00
CA TRP A 58 9.91 7.55 -2.48
C TRP A 58 10.76 8.57 -1.72
N HIS A 59 10.93 8.40 -0.41
CA HIS A 59 11.78 9.30 0.37
C HIS A 59 13.26 9.22 -0.03
N VAL A 60 13.72 8.05 -0.45
CA VAL A 60 15.09 7.87 -0.97
C VAL A 60 15.22 8.46 -2.38
N LEU A 61 14.24 8.24 -3.25
CA LEU A 61 14.27 8.73 -4.64
C LEU A 61 14.12 10.25 -4.75
N GLN A 62 13.24 10.84 -3.94
CA GLN A 62 12.84 12.25 -4.05
C GLN A 62 12.75 12.90 -2.65
N PRO A 63 13.86 12.97 -1.90
CA PRO A 63 13.87 13.45 -0.50
C PRO A 63 13.31 14.87 -0.36
N GLU A 64 13.53 15.74 -1.35
CA GLU A 64 13.05 17.12 -1.38
C GLU A 64 11.52 17.23 -1.50
N LEU A 65 10.89 16.23 -2.14
CA LEU A 65 9.44 16.18 -2.35
C LEU A 65 8.73 15.38 -1.26
N ALA A 66 9.39 14.37 -0.71
CA ALA A 66 8.83 13.45 0.28
C ALA A 66 8.63 14.07 1.67
N GLY A 67 9.12 15.30 1.88
CA GLY A 67 8.91 16.07 3.10
C GLY A 67 7.43 16.40 3.39
N LYS A 68 7.18 16.84 4.63
CA LYS A 68 5.89 17.46 5.01
C LYS A 68 6.03 18.97 4.87
N ALA A 69 5.52 19.54 3.79
CA ALA A 69 5.33 20.99 3.71
C ALA A 69 4.13 21.38 4.59
N LEU A 70 4.33 22.29 5.54
CA LEU A 70 3.23 22.92 6.28
C LEU A 70 2.54 23.89 5.33
N ASP A 71 1.36 23.53 4.83
CA ASP A 71 0.51 24.52 4.18
C ASP A 71 -0.15 25.39 5.25
N LYS A 72 0.51 26.52 5.57
CA LYS A 72 0.07 27.47 6.59
C LYS A 72 -1.33 28.05 6.34
N LYS A 73 -1.87 27.96 5.11
CA LYS A 73 -3.15 28.58 4.74
C LYS A 73 -4.37 27.67 4.83
N LYS A 74 -4.20 26.33 4.88
CA LYS A 74 -5.34 25.40 4.84
C LYS A 74 -5.40 24.39 6.00
N GLY A 75 -4.42 24.42 6.91
CA GLY A 75 -4.35 23.43 8.00
C GLY A 75 -4.12 21.99 7.55
N SER A 76 -4.06 21.72 6.23
CA SER A 76 -3.80 20.40 5.67
C SER A 76 -2.30 20.22 5.40
N LYS A 77 -1.74 19.13 5.92
CA LYS A 77 -0.36 18.74 5.64
C LYS A 77 -0.34 18.07 4.27
N ARG A 78 0.06 18.79 3.21
CA ARG A 78 0.23 18.17 1.90
C ARG A 78 1.58 17.44 1.89
N THR A 79 1.53 16.12 1.97
CA THR A 79 2.72 15.27 1.82
C THR A 79 2.61 14.52 0.50
N ARG A 80 3.65 14.61 -0.33
CA ARG A 80 3.69 14.00 -1.66
C ARG A 80 4.19 12.56 -1.57
N LYS A 81 3.57 11.77 -0.69
CA LYS A 81 3.99 10.38 -0.40
C LYS A 81 2.83 9.45 -0.11
N SER A 82 1.59 9.93 -0.29
CA SER A 82 0.42 9.06 -0.23
C SER A 82 0.43 8.12 -1.42
N LEU A 83 -0.11 6.91 -1.26
CA LEU A 83 -0.22 5.96 -2.36
C LEU A 83 -0.97 6.57 -3.56
N ALA A 84 -2.06 7.33 -3.35
CA ALA A 84 -2.74 8.03 -4.46
C ALA A 84 -1.82 8.99 -5.25
N PHE A 85 -0.89 9.67 -4.57
CA PHE A 85 0.09 10.49 -5.26
C PHE A 85 1.12 9.64 -6.01
N LEU A 86 1.62 8.57 -5.39
CA LEU A 86 2.59 7.67 -6.02
C LEU A 86 1.99 6.94 -7.23
N SER A 87 0.77 6.40 -7.11
CA SER A 87 0.03 5.80 -8.23
C SER A 87 -0.12 6.79 -9.39
N SER A 88 -0.35 8.08 -9.12
CA SER A 88 -0.46 9.08 -10.20
C SER A 88 0.84 9.33 -10.98
N ILE A 89 1.98 8.87 -10.45
CA ILE A 89 3.30 8.97 -11.09
C ILE A 89 3.68 7.64 -11.74
N PHE A 90 3.51 6.53 -11.03
CA PHE A 90 4.09 5.24 -11.38
C PHE A 90 3.11 4.26 -12.01
N CYS A 91 1.81 4.41 -11.76
CA CYS A 91 0.79 3.49 -12.25
C CYS A 91 0.11 4.04 -13.50
N ARG A 92 -0.36 3.11 -14.34
CA ARG A 92 -1.07 3.44 -15.59
C ARG A 92 -2.49 3.94 -15.35
N THR A 93 -3.07 3.59 -14.19
CA THR A 93 -4.45 3.89 -13.86
C THR A 93 -4.50 5.10 -12.93
N PRO A 94 -5.32 6.13 -13.21
CA PRO A 94 -5.50 7.24 -12.29
C PRO A 94 -6.18 6.74 -11.01
N TRP A 95 -5.40 6.48 -9.96
CA TRP A 95 -5.92 6.08 -8.67
C TRP A 95 -6.10 7.29 -7.76
N TYR A 96 -7.35 7.72 -7.65
CA TYR A 96 -7.77 8.69 -6.67
C TYR A 96 -8.51 7.89 -5.60
N LYS A 97 -8.00 7.85 -4.37
CA LYS A 97 -8.64 7.18 -3.22
C LYS A 97 -9.98 7.82 -2.87
N ASP A 98 -10.97 7.66 -3.73
CA ASP A 98 -12.35 8.05 -3.54
C ASP A 98 -13.06 7.01 -2.67
N TYR A 99 -12.71 7.00 -1.38
CA TYR A 99 -13.27 6.09 -0.38
C TYR A 99 -14.75 6.36 -0.04
N THR A 100 -15.56 6.81 -1.00
CA THR A 100 -17.00 6.93 -0.89
C THR A 100 -17.65 5.57 -1.16
N PHE A 101 -17.62 4.68 -0.18
CA PHE A 101 -18.30 3.40 -0.25
C PHE A 101 -19.00 3.06 1.08
N THR A 102 -20.04 2.23 0.99
CA THR A 102 -20.63 1.58 2.18
C THR A 102 -19.71 0.47 2.67
N SER A 103 -19.45 0.40 3.98
CA SER A 103 -18.63 -0.68 4.53
C SER A 103 -19.22 -2.07 4.20
N GLY A 104 -18.37 -2.99 3.75
CA GLY A 104 -18.73 -4.33 3.29
C GLY A 104 -19.25 -4.39 1.86
N SER A 105 -19.29 -3.28 1.11
CA SER A 105 -19.71 -3.28 -0.29
C SER A 105 -18.65 -3.92 -1.21
N ASP A 106 -19.09 -4.40 -2.38
CA ASP A 106 -18.21 -4.85 -3.47
C ASP A 106 -17.19 -3.77 -3.86
N GLU A 107 -17.62 -2.51 -3.86
CA GLU A 107 -16.77 -1.35 -4.13
C GLU A 107 -15.63 -1.21 -3.11
N GLN A 108 -15.90 -1.38 -1.81
CA GLN A 108 -14.83 -1.38 -0.80
C GLN A 108 -13.74 -2.41 -1.15
N TYR A 109 -14.14 -3.65 -1.47
CA TYR A 109 -13.20 -4.73 -1.74
C TYR A 109 -12.42 -4.52 -3.04
N ILE A 110 -13.07 -4.00 -4.09
CA ILE A 110 -12.39 -3.59 -5.33
C ILE A 110 -11.31 -2.55 -5.00
N LEU A 111 -11.63 -1.55 -4.18
CA LEU A 111 -10.69 -0.49 -3.84
C LEU A 111 -9.52 -1.01 -2.98
N CYS A 112 -9.78 -1.95 -2.06
CA CYS A 112 -8.71 -2.64 -1.31
C CYS A 112 -7.79 -3.45 -2.24
N GLY A 113 -8.35 -4.18 -3.21
CA GLY A 113 -7.57 -4.92 -4.20
C GLY A 113 -6.70 -4.00 -5.07
N LYS A 114 -7.24 -2.85 -5.47
CA LYS A 114 -6.50 -1.82 -6.21
C LYS A 114 -5.35 -1.24 -5.39
N ASP A 115 -5.57 -0.91 -4.11
CA ASP A 115 -4.50 -0.44 -3.21
C ASP A 115 -3.34 -1.45 -3.14
N CYS A 116 -3.63 -2.76 -3.12
CA CYS A 116 -2.58 -3.80 -3.16
C CYS A 116 -1.80 -3.82 -4.49
N CYS A 117 -2.50 -3.82 -5.62
CA CYS A 117 -1.88 -3.85 -6.95
C CYS A 117 -1.02 -2.61 -7.21
N ASP A 118 -1.55 -1.43 -6.90
CA ASP A 118 -0.86 -0.15 -7.07
C ASP A 118 0.39 -0.05 -6.18
N THR A 119 0.32 -0.57 -4.95
CA THR A 119 1.48 -0.60 -4.05
C THR A 119 2.62 -1.41 -4.65
N LEU A 120 2.31 -2.57 -5.25
CA LEU A 120 3.31 -3.40 -5.91
C LEU A 120 3.89 -2.71 -7.16
N GLU A 121 3.05 -2.21 -8.06
CA GLU A 121 3.51 -1.54 -9.29
C GLU A 121 4.36 -0.30 -8.95
N CYS A 122 3.97 0.49 -7.94
CA CYS A 122 4.77 1.60 -7.43
C CYS A 122 6.14 1.14 -6.93
N ALA A 123 6.20 0.07 -6.14
CA ALA A 123 7.45 -0.43 -5.59
C ALA A 123 8.40 -0.93 -6.68
N GLU A 124 7.89 -1.67 -7.66
CA GLU A 124 8.66 -2.16 -8.81
C GLU A 124 9.23 -1.00 -9.63
N LYS A 125 8.40 -0.01 -9.97
CA LYS A 125 8.83 1.16 -10.74
C LYS A 125 9.83 2.05 -10.00
N MET A 126 9.64 2.22 -8.70
CA MET A 126 10.63 2.93 -7.87
C MET A 126 11.94 2.14 -7.74
N GLN A 127 11.86 0.81 -7.67
CA GLN A 127 13.05 -0.03 -7.62
C GLN A 127 13.86 0.05 -8.93
N GLU A 128 13.20 0.01 -10.09
CA GLU A 128 13.85 0.24 -11.40
C GLU A 128 14.64 1.56 -11.42
N GLN A 129 14.08 2.63 -10.83
CA GLN A 129 14.76 3.93 -10.71
C GLN A 129 15.95 3.89 -9.74
N LEU A 130 15.80 3.26 -8.58
CA LEU A 130 16.87 3.14 -7.58
C LEU A 130 18.08 2.35 -8.12
N GLU A 131 17.84 1.36 -8.97
CA GLU A 131 18.89 0.55 -9.60
C GLU A 131 19.54 1.22 -10.82
N GLY A 132 19.08 2.42 -11.20
CA GLY A 132 19.58 3.14 -12.38
C GLY A 132 19.16 2.49 -13.70
N GLN A 133 18.12 1.64 -13.69
CA GLN A 133 17.58 0.97 -14.88
C GLN A 133 16.46 1.78 -15.56
N ALA A 134 16.11 2.94 -15.02
CA ALA A 134 15.15 3.84 -15.65
C ALA A 134 15.79 4.60 -16.84
N SER A 135 15.42 4.18 -18.04
CA SER A 135 15.63 4.92 -19.31
C SER A 135 14.55 5.97 -19.53
#